data_AF-A0AAF0YJY4-F1
#
_entry.id   AF-A0AAF0YJY4-F1
#
_cell.length_a   1.000
_cell.length_b   1.000
_cell.length_c   1.000
_cell.angle_alpha   90.00
_cell.angle_beta   90.00
_cell.angle_gamma   90.00
#
_symmetry.space_group_name_H-M   'P 1'
#
loop_
_entity.id
_entity.type
_entity.pdbx_description
1 polymer ?
#
loop_
_entity_poly.entity_id
_entity_poly.type
_entity_poly.pdbx_seq_one_letter_code
_entity_poly.pdbx_strand_id
1 'polypeptide(L)'
;MATPTDLETKSPVPSILGTEKREFVLGKGDLAFVGEQGHNGAAATYQTVDGAPVEKESPLGYNVGWWTALFLNVSTMVGTGIFSTPSAILAGTGSVGLSLIYWFLGYLISISGVSVYLELASYFPSRSGGEVVYLEQAFPRPRHFFPVAFAFQTIILSFMSSNAYVIAFYIFRMAGRDGGNWETKGVAVAALTVVCLIVFASNKLSLRLSNVLGVVKIATLLFITTTGWAVLGGAFKSRVADPHANFRNAFNGTSKDGYGISNALVNIIFSYGGSTMAFNLSNEVKNPVRTLGLSANAGVTITFLLYLLVNVAYFAAVPKALILTSNQTTAFLYFSTLFSERAAKVLTILPILSATGNIIAGTVGHTRMVREVGRQGVLPFTKFWVSTYPLGTPGGAILSTWVVSALVIICPPAGSAFNFILALQNYPNSLFLAFMTLGLFLIRRQRARAGLPRSSYRSWTFVVVFYLAAQVFMLVMPWVPPSAGINASSFGFLYAASSITAIGLVALCFVYYAVWVWVLPRLGKYELRSIVIHLDDGSVGHSLVRVKNADLAEWDAKHDPAGNSITSGDEADQAEFHVVEELKV
;
A
#
# COMPACT_ATOMS: atom_id res chain seq x y z
N MET A 1 -44.61 8.16 12.31
CA MET A 1 -43.77 9.26 11.76
C MET A 1 -43.36 10.14 12.92
N ALA A 2 -42.18 9.91 13.48
CA ALA A 2 -41.55 10.85 14.39
C ALA A 2 -40.59 11.71 13.56
N THR A 3 -40.77 13.03 13.60
CA THR A 3 -39.92 14.01 12.94
C THR A 3 -38.58 14.12 13.65
N PRO A 4 -37.45 14.22 12.91
CA PRO A 4 -36.12 14.35 13.51
C PRO A 4 -35.86 15.82 13.86
N THR A 5 -36.38 16.30 14.98
CA THR A 5 -36.14 17.69 15.43
C THR A 5 -35.83 17.89 16.90
N ASP A 6 -35.79 16.86 17.75
CA ASP A 6 -35.62 17.05 19.20
C ASP A 6 -34.28 16.55 19.78
N LEU A 7 -33.21 16.53 18.96
CA LEU A 7 -31.84 16.49 19.49
C LEU A 7 -31.27 17.90 19.43
N GLU A 8 -31.32 18.58 20.57
CA GLU A 8 -30.81 19.93 20.80
C GLU A 8 -29.49 20.21 20.07
N THR A 9 -29.50 21.24 19.23
CA THR A 9 -28.31 21.89 18.70
C THR A 9 -27.53 22.53 19.85
N LYS A 10 -26.60 21.81 20.49
CA LYS A 10 -25.59 22.44 21.34
C LYS A 10 -24.49 23.09 20.48
N SER A 11 -24.26 24.38 20.75
CA SER A 11 -23.25 25.24 20.12
C SER A 11 -21.80 24.89 20.60
N PRO A 12 -20.75 25.55 20.07
CA PRO A 12 -19.53 24.91 19.56
C PRO A 12 -18.62 24.29 20.63
N VAL A 13 -18.07 23.11 20.31
CA VAL A 13 -16.93 22.40 20.94
C VAL A 13 -15.88 23.39 21.48
N PRO A 14 -15.40 23.32 22.75
CA PRO A 14 -14.68 22.16 23.29
C PRO A 14 -14.79 21.91 24.82
N SER A 15 -14.95 20.64 25.26
CA SER A 15 -14.39 20.19 26.57
C SER A 15 -14.41 18.68 26.83
N ILE A 16 -15.04 17.84 25.99
CA ILE A 16 -15.28 16.43 26.34
C ILE A 16 -14.74 15.45 25.29
N LEU A 17 -13.58 15.75 24.71
CA LEU A 17 -12.86 14.79 23.88
C LEU A 17 -12.15 13.79 24.81
N GLY A 18 -12.66 12.56 24.92
CA GLY A 18 -12.01 11.47 25.66
C GLY A 18 -12.71 10.98 26.94
N THR A 19 -13.99 11.31 27.17
CA THR A 19 -14.77 10.61 28.21
C THR A 19 -15.33 9.28 27.68
N GLU A 20 -15.72 8.37 28.58
CA GLU A 20 -16.33 7.10 28.21
C GLU A 20 -17.66 7.25 27.44
N LYS A 21 -18.32 8.41 27.53
CA LYS A 21 -19.54 8.70 26.78
C LYS A 21 -19.20 9.15 25.35
N ARG A 22 -19.55 8.31 24.36
CA ARG A 22 -19.53 8.67 22.93
C ARG A 22 -20.57 9.78 22.66
N GLU A 23 -20.11 11.00 22.42
CA GLU A 23 -20.98 12.06 21.88
C GLU A 23 -20.99 12.01 20.35
N PHE A 24 -22.19 11.93 19.79
CA PHE A 24 -22.41 12.01 18.35
C PHE A 24 -22.62 13.47 17.94
N VAL A 25 -21.90 13.91 16.91
CA VAL A 25 -22.08 15.21 16.28
C VAL A 25 -22.73 15.00 14.92
N LEU A 26 -23.97 15.48 14.76
CA LEU A 26 -24.67 15.45 13.48
C LEU A 26 -24.18 16.60 12.58
N GLY A 27 -23.64 16.27 11.42
CA GLY A 27 -23.30 17.23 10.37
C GLY A 27 -24.51 17.59 9.51
N LYS A 28 -24.50 18.78 8.87
CA LYS A 28 -25.51 19.13 7.85
C LYS A 28 -25.45 18.14 6.66
N GLY A 29 -26.51 17.37 6.44
CA GLY A 29 -26.66 16.44 5.30
C GLY A 29 -26.61 14.94 5.64
N ASP A 30 -27.17 14.54 6.78
CA ASP A 30 -27.35 13.15 7.25
C ASP A 30 -26.07 12.38 7.61
N LEU A 31 -24.91 13.04 7.79
CA LEU A 31 -23.69 12.36 8.25
C LEU A 31 -23.48 12.57 9.75
N ALA A 32 -23.43 11.49 10.51
CA ALA A 32 -23.06 11.51 11.91
C ALA A 32 -21.55 11.30 12.07
N PHE A 33 -20.95 12.06 12.98
CA PHE A 33 -19.56 11.93 13.39
C PHE A 33 -19.49 11.50 14.86
N VAL A 34 -18.50 10.70 15.20
CA VAL A 34 -18.19 10.29 16.58
C VAL A 34 -16.76 10.71 16.92
N GLY A 35 -16.59 11.21 18.14
CA GLY A 35 -15.27 11.49 18.70
C GLY A 35 -14.57 10.18 19.11
N GLU A 36 -13.38 9.95 18.59
CA GLU A 36 -12.62 8.73 18.83
C GLU A 36 -11.16 9.03 19.19
N GLN A 37 -10.60 8.22 20.10
CA GLN A 37 -9.23 8.34 20.57
C GLN A 37 -8.66 6.97 20.95
N GLY A 38 -7.50 6.64 20.41
CA GLY A 38 -6.71 5.48 20.82
C GLY A 38 -5.68 5.81 21.90
N HIS A 39 -5.16 4.79 22.59
CA HIS A 39 -4.06 4.89 23.56
C HIS A 39 -2.66 5.03 22.90
N ASN A 40 -2.62 5.34 21.61
CA ASN A 40 -1.39 5.58 20.86
C ASN A 40 -0.78 6.98 21.08
N GLY A 41 -1.35 7.78 21.98
CA GLY A 41 -0.88 9.13 22.31
C GLY A 41 -1.33 10.21 21.31
N ALA A 42 -2.15 9.86 20.32
CA ALA A 42 -2.79 10.84 19.46
C ALA A 42 -3.86 11.65 20.23
N ALA A 43 -4.06 12.90 19.80
CA ALA A 43 -5.22 13.66 20.22
C ALA A 43 -6.50 13.00 19.70
N ALA A 44 -7.59 13.15 20.45
CA ALA A 44 -8.90 12.73 20.01
C ALA A 44 -9.30 13.42 18.70
N THR A 45 -9.92 12.66 17.80
CA THR A 45 -10.35 13.13 16.48
C THR A 45 -11.80 12.72 16.21
N TYR A 46 -12.33 13.08 15.04
CA TYR A 46 -13.70 12.78 14.66
C TYR A 46 -13.69 11.96 13.38
N GLN A 47 -14.47 10.88 13.35
CA GLN A 47 -14.69 10.03 12.18
C GLN A 47 -16.18 9.78 11.97
N THR A 48 -16.57 9.40 10.75
CA THR A 48 -17.95 9.00 10.46
C THR A 48 -18.33 7.75 11.22
N VAL A 49 -19.59 7.67 11.66
CA VAL A 49 -20.09 6.56 12.48
C VAL A 49 -20.18 5.24 11.70
N ASP A 50 -20.41 5.31 10.38
CA ASP A 50 -20.52 4.12 9.51
C ASP A 50 -19.16 3.37 9.31
N GLY A 51 -18.05 3.92 9.82
CA GLY A 51 -16.70 3.36 9.68
C GLY A 51 -16.28 2.45 10.84
N ALA A 52 -15.32 1.57 10.59
CA ALA A 52 -14.83 0.64 11.61
C ALA A 52 -14.48 1.33 12.95
N PRO A 53 -14.84 0.69 14.09
CA PRO A 53 -14.63 1.28 15.41
C PRO A 53 -13.14 1.41 15.71
N VAL A 54 -12.75 2.40 16.50
CA VAL A 54 -11.35 2.55 16.92
C VAL A 54 -11.01 1.52 18.00
N GLU A 55 -9.89 0.83 17.81
CA GLU A 55 -9.28 0.01 18.85
C GLU A 55 -8.55 0.94 19.84
N LYS A 56 -9.14 1.15 21.03
CA LYS A 56 -8.51 1.98 22.07
C LYS A 56 -7.13 1.43 22.44
N GLU A 57 -7.03 0.12 22.60
CA GLU A 57 -5.77 -0.60 22.73
C GLU A 57 -5.53 -1.45 21.50
N SER A 58 -4.38 -1.25 20.84
CA SER A 58 -4.02 -2.04 19.66
C SER A 58 -3.73 -3.50 20.06
N PRO A 59 -4.47 -4.50 19.55
CA PRO A 59 -4.19 -5.92 19.81
C PRO A 59 -2.84 -6.36 19.21
N LEU A 60 -2.31 -5.60 18.24
CA LEU A 60 -0.99 -5.82 17.63
C LEU A 60 0.16 -5.15 18.41
N GLY A 61 -0.18 -4.38 19.45
CA GLY A 61 0.73 -3.67 20.34
C GLY A 61 1.32 -2.38 19.76
N TYR A 62 2.21 -1.74 20.53
CA TYR A 62 2.83 -0.45 20.21
C TYR A 62 4.32 -0.55 19.88
N ASN A 63 4.68 -1.54 19.06
CA ASN A 63 6.08 -1.87 18.74
C ASN A 63 6.65 -1.03 17.58
N VAL A 64 5.84 -0.17 16.95
CA VAL A 64 6.25 0.64 15.80
C VAL A 64 6.75 2.01 16.29
N GLY A 65 8.04 2.05 16.64
CA GLY A 65 8.76 3.29 16.93
C GLY A 65 9.23 4.00 15.65
N TRP A 66 9.95 5.13 15.83
CA TRP A 66 10.47 5.94 14.73
C TRP A 66 11.36 5.14 13.76
N TRP A 67 12.30 4.34 14.26
CA TRP A 67 13.18 3.50 13.44
C TRP A 67 12.40 2.45 12.65
N THR A 68 11.42 1.82 13.29
CA THR A 68 10.58 0.81 12.63
C THR A 68 9.74 1.43 11.52
N ALA A 69 9.12 2.58 11.76
CA ALA A 69 8.38 3.30 10.73
C ALA A 69 9.29 3.72 9.56
N LEU A 70 10.50 4.20 9.85
CA LEU A 70 11.50 4.54 8.83
C LEU A 70 11.86 3.31 7.97
N PHE A 71 12.22 2.20 8.60
CA PHE A 71 12.66 1.00 7.90
C PHE A 71 11.53 0.23 7.23
N LEU A 72 10.28 0.34 7.67
CA LEU A 72 9.14 -0.19 6.92
C LEU A 72 9.01 0.54 5.56
N ASN A 73 9.11 1.86 5.56
CA ASN A 73 9.07 2.65 4.32
C ASN A 73 10.30 2.37 3.45
N VAL A 74 11.52 2.46 4.02
CA VAL A 74 12.77 2.22 3.28
C VAL A 74 12.83 0.79 2.74
N SER A 75 12.45 -0.23 3.51
CA SER A 75 12.49 -1.62 3.05
C SER A 75 11.49 -1.91 1.94
N THR A 76 10.36 -1.21 1.92
CA THR A 76 9.36 -1.36 0.86
C THR A 76 9.76 -0.59 -0.41
N MET A 77 10.39 0.58 -0.28
CA MET A 77 10.94 1.32 -1.44
C MET A 77 12.18 0.63 -2.02
N VAL A 78 13.20 0.38 -1.18
CA VAL A 78 14.46 -0.28 -1.54
C VAL A 78 14.22 -1.77 -1.66
N GLY A 79 13.55 -2.16 -2.74
CA GLY A 79 13.31 -3.55 -3.12
C GLY A 79 14.15 -3.95 -4.32
N THR A 80 13.49 -4.60 -5.26
CA THR A 80 14.08 -5.06 -6.53
C THR A 80 14.13 -3.95 -7.59
N GLY A 81 13.36 -2.86 -7.39
CA GLY A 81 13.27 -1.72 -8.30
C GLY A 81 14.65 -1.13 -8.63
N ILE A 82 15.39 -0.62 -7.64
CA ILE A 82 16.69 0.03 -7.88
C ILE A 82 17.73 -0.87 -8.58
N PHE A 83 17.61 -2.20 -8.48
CA PHE A 83 18.52 -3.14 -9.12
C PHE A 83 18.12 -3.49 -10.57
N SER A 84 16.89 -3.19 -10.99
CA SER A 84 16.29 -3.62 -12.25
C SER A 84 15.75 -2.48 -13.13
N THR A 85 15.15 -1.44 -12.54
CA THR A 85 14.54 -0.32 -13.27
C THR A 85 15.50 0.69 -13.88
N PRO A 86 16.77 0.87 -13.45
CA PRO A 86 17.67 1.82 -14.11
C PRO A 86 17.82 1.60 -15.62
N SER A 87 17.88 0.34 -16.06
CA SER A 87 17.97 -0.02 -17.49
C SER A 87 16.69 0.37 -18.24
N ALA A 88 15.52 0.09 -17.68
CA ALA A 88 14.22 0.44 -18.26
C ALA A 88 14.00 1.97 -18.32
N ILE A 89 14.37 2.70 -17.27
CA ILE A 89 14.28 4.16 -17.21
C ILE A 89 15.24 4.79 -18.23
N LEU A 90 16.48 4.29 -18.32
CA LEU A 90 17.44 4.74 -19.33
C LEU A 90 16.94 4.46 -20.75
N ALA A 91 16.34 3.28 -20.99
CA ALA A 91 15.79 2.94 -22.29
C ALA A 91 14.63 3.86 -22.69
N GLY A 92 13.73 4.18 -21.76
CA GLY A 92 12.61 5.09 -22.02
C GLY A 92 13.02 6.55 -22.18
N THR A 93 13.96 7.03 -21.38
CA THR A 93 14.46 8.41 -21.45
C THR A 93 15.48 8.63 -22.56
N GLY A 94 16.16 7.57 -23.02
CA GLY A 94 17.18 7.60 -24.07
C GLY A 94 18.52 8.21 -23.65
N SER A 95 18.59 9.00 -22.57
CA SER A 95 19.81 9.69 -22.14
C SER A 95 20.03 9.62 -20.62
N VAL A 96 21.31 9.68 -20.22
CA VAL A 96 21.73 9.57 -18.81
C VAL A 96 21.24 10.78 -18.01
N GLY A 97 21.36 11.98 -18.58
CA GLY A 97 20.93 13.22 -17.93
C GLY A 97 19.43 13.25 -17.65
N LEU A 98 18.59 12.85 -18.62
CA LEU A 98 17.15 12.78 -18.41
C LEU A 98 16.77 11.67 -17.43
N SER A 99 17.45 10.51 -17.47
CA SER A 99 17.25 9.44 -16.49
C SER A 99 17.49 9.91 -15.06
N LEU A 100 18.52 10.72 -14.79
CA LEU A 100 18.78 11.27 -13.45
C LEU A 100 17.72 12.29 -13.01
N ILE A 101 17.23 13.13 -13.92
CA ILE A 101 16.10 14.05 -13.64
C ILE A 101 14.86 13.25 -13.23
N TYR A 102 14.61 12.11 -13.85
CA TYR A 102 13.48 11.24 -13.50
C TYR A 102 13.58 10.74 -12.07
N TRP A 103 14.77 10.36 -11.59
CA TRP A 103 14.95 9.98 -10.18
C TRP A 103 14.60 11.09 -9.20
N PHE A 104 14.88 12.35 -9.55
CA PHE A 104 14.42 13.49 -8.78
C PHE A 104 12.92 13.74 -8.90
N LEU A 105 12.33 13.58 -10.08
CA LEU A 105 10.87 13.67 -10.27
C LEU A 105 10.12 12.62 -9.43
N GLY A 106 10.64 11.38 -9.38
CA GLY A 106 10.11 10.32 -8.52
C GLY A 106 10.14 10.69 -7.04
N TYR A 107 11.19 11.38 -6.57
CA TYR A 107 11.27 11.94 -5.22
C TYR A 107 10.16 12.96 -4.95
N LEU A 108 9.95 13.92 -5.86
CA LEU A 108 8.89 14.92 -5.74
C LEU A 108 7.50 14.28 -5.68
N ILE A 109 7.24 13.28 -6.52
CA ILE A 109 5.97 12.53 -6.51
C ILE A 109 5.82 11.79 -5.18
N SER A 110 6.85 11.09 -4.72
CA SER A 110 6.79 10.30 -3.49
C SER A 110 6.58 11.16 -2.24
N ILE A 111 7.30 12.28 -2.11
CA ILE A 111 7.14 13.19 -0.96
C ILE A 111 5.77 13.89 -0.98
N SER A 112 5.22 14.18 -2.16
CA SER A 112 3.85 14.70 -2.30
C SER A 112 2.81 13.67 -1.83
N GLY A 113 3.00 12.39 -2.16
CA GLY A 113 2.17 11.30 -1.65
C GLY A 113 2.25 11.16 -0.13
N VAL A 114 3.46 11.19 0.44
CA VAL A 114 3.65 11.19 1.90
C VAL A 114 2.93 12.36 2.57
N SER A 115 2.95 13.55 1.97
CA SER A 115 2.21 14.70 2.49
C SER A 115 0.70 14.44 2.52
N VAL A 116 0.12 13.90 1.44
CA VAL A 116 -1.32 13.54 1.37
C VAL A 116 -1.69 12.51 2.44
N TYR A 117 -0.89 11.43 2.59
CA TYR A 117 -1.11 10.42 3.63
C TYR A 117 -0.97 11.01 5.03
N LEU A 118 -0.03 11.94 5.25
CA LEU A 118 0.17 12.56 6.55
C LEU A 118 -1.02 13.42 6.97
N GLU A 119 -1.62 14.16 6.04
CA GLU A 119 -2.85 14.90 6.33
C GLU A 119 -4.02 13.96 6.63
N LEU A 120 -4.19 12.89 5.86
CA LEU A 120 -5.24 11.90 6.10
C LEU A 120 -5.04 11.16 7.45
N ALA A 121 -3.81 10.75 7.76
CA ALA A 121 -3.45 10.14 9.03
C ALA A 121 -3.62 11.11 10.22
N SER A 122 -3.51 12.42 9.99
CA SER A 122 -3.78 13.41 11.03
C SER A 122 -5.27 13.59 11.34
N TYR A 123 -6.16 13.20 10.42
CA TYR A 123 -7.59 13.10 10.69
C TYR A 123 -7.97 11.79 11.38
N PHE A 124 -7.28 10.69 11.05
CA PHE A 124 -7.60 9.35 11.58
C PHE A 124 -6.37 8.66 12.20
N PRO A 125 -5.74 9.26 13.22
CA PRO A 125 -4.45 8.78 13.75
C PRO A 125 -4.54 7.45 14.50
N SER A 126 -5.73 7.06 14.97
CA SER A 126 -5.95 5.85 15.76
C SER A 126 -6.54 4.69 14.95
N ARG A 127 -6.52 4.78 13.61
CA ARG A 127 -6.94 3.69 12.73
C ARG A 127 -5.81 3.22 11.83
N SER A 128 -5.50 1.94 11.93
CA SER A 128 -4.59 1.25 11.02
C SER A 128 -5.31 0.93 9.69
N GLY A 129 -4.56 0.53 8.67
CA GLY A 129 -5.11 0.13 7.36
C GLY A 129 -5.05 1.18 6.26
N GLY A 130 -4.66 2.42 6.58
CA GLY A 130 -4.31 3.44 5.59
C GLY A 130 -5.43 3.75 4.61
N GLU A 131 -5.26 3.36 3.35
CA GLU A 131 -6.13 3.72 2.23
C GLU A 131 -7.60 3.36 2.44
N VAL A 132 -7.91 2.18 2.98
CA VAL A 132 -9.31 1.77 3.23
C VAL A 132 -10.02 2.73 4.18
N VAL A 133 -9.33 3.16 5.23
CA VAL A 133 -9.85 4.14 6.22
C VAL A 133 -10.13 5.45 5.50
N TYR A 134 -9.18 5.93 4.71
CA TYR A 134 -9.26 7.23 4.08
C TYR A 134 -10.33 7.31 3.00
N LEU A 135 -10.47 6.25 2.21
CA LEU A 135 -11.49 6.14 1.17
C LEU A 135 -12.90 6.03 1.77
N GLU A 136 -13.06 5.21 2.80
CA GLU A 136 -14.33 5.05 3.52
C GLU A 136 -14.80 6.37 4.13
N GLN A 137 -13.90 7.09 4.81
CA GLN A 137 -14.21 8.38 5.43
C GLN A 137 -14.41 9.51 4.41
N ALA A 138 -13.76 9.44 3.25
CA ALA A 138 -13.95 10.41 2.18
C ALA A 138 -15.28 10.25 1.45
N PHE A 139 -15.71 9.01 1.26
CA PHE A 139 -16.88 8.63 0.49
C PHE A 139 -17.83 7.74 1.32
N PRO A 140 -18.46 8.30 2.38
CA PRO A 140 -19.37 7.54 3.23
C PRO A 140 -20.65 7.10 2.50
N ARG A 141 -20.94 7.71 1.34
CA ARG A 141 -22.06 7.34 0.47
C ARG A 141 -21.57 7.05 -0.95
N PRO A 142 -22.10 6.01 -1.60
CA PRO A 142 -23.03 5.00 -1.07
C PRO A 142 -22.36 4.09 0.00
N ARG A 143 -23.11 3.69 1.03
CA ARG A 143 -22.58 2.97 2.20
C ARG A 143 -21.82 1.71 1.81
N HIS A 144 -20.67 1.48 2.45
CA HIS A 144 -19.78 0.33 2.25
C HIS A 144 -19.18 0.14 0.85
N PHE A 145 -19.47 1.02 -0.13
CA PHE A 145 -18.98 0.84 -1.51
C PHE A 145 -17.46 0.84 -1.60
N PHE A 146 -16.79 1.87 -1.05
CA PHE A 146 -15.33 1.96 -1.10
C PHE A 146 -14.64 0.84 -0.31
N PRO A 147 -15.08 0.48 0.91
CA PRO A 147 -14.58 -0.73 1.57
C PRO A 147 -14.68 -2.00 0.73
N VAL A 148 -15.82 -2.26 0.07
CA VAL A 148 -16.01 -3.44 -0.80
C VAL A 148 -15.13 -3.38 -2.05
N ALA A 149 -15.12 -2.23 -2.73
CA ALA A 149 -14.32 -2.03 -3.94
C ALA A 149 -12.82 -2.15 -3.65
N PHE A 150 -12.40 -1.57 -2.53
CA PHE A 150 -11.02 -1.65 -2.06
C PHE A 150 -10.66 -3.07 -1.60
N ALA A 151 -11.58 -3.80 -0.96
CA ALA A 151 -11.37 -5.20 -0.59
C ALA A 151 -11.01 -6.06 -1.80
N PHE A 152 -11.78 -5.91 -2.88
CA PHE A 152 -11.54 -6.62 -4.13
C PHE A 152 -10.13 -6.33 -4.67
N GLN A 153 -9.76 -5.05 -4.74
CA GLN A 153 -8.43 -4.62 -5.17
C GLN A 153 -7.31 -5.16 -4.27
N THR A 154 -7.45 -4.99 -2.97
CA THR A 154 -6.41 -5.33 -2.00
C THR A 154 -6.23 -6.83 -1.89
N ILE A 155 -7.30 -7.62 -1.82
CA ILE A 155 -7.17 -9.07 -1.61
C ILE A 155 -6.75 -9.79 -2.91
N ILE A 156 -7.31 -9.41 -4.06
CA ILE A 156 -7.10 -10.16 -5.31
C ILE A 156 -5.89 -9.65 -6.10
N LEU A 157 -5.67 -8.34 -6.10
CA LEU A 157 -4.71 -7.70 -7.02
C LEU A 157 -3.45 -7.19 -6.32
N SER A 158 -3.36 -7.22 -4.99
CA SER A 158 -2.12 -6.91 -4.29
C SER A 158 -1.40 -8.18 -3.86
N PHE A 159 -0.29 -8.49 -4.51
CA PHE A 159 0.50 -9.70 -4.26
C PHE A 159 1.99 -9.41 -4.14
N MET A 160 2.72 -10.29 -3.47
CA MET A 160 4.17 -10.16 -3.23
C MET A 160 5.01 -11.00 -4.22
N SER A 161 4.37 -11.53 -5.27
CA SER A 161 4.93 -12.51 -6.21
C SER A 161 6.16 -12.03 -6.96
N SER A 162 6.22 -10.73 -7.32
CA SER A 162 7.36 -10.18 -8.07
C SER A 162 8.68 -10.29 -7.28
N ASN A 163 8.68 -9.93 -6.00
CA ASN A 163 9.90 -10.00 -5.19
C ASN A 163 10.29 -11.46 -4.88
N ALA A 164 9.32 -12.34 -4.67
CA ALA A 164 9.57 -13.77 -4.48
C ALA A 164 10.22 -14.40 -5.72
N TYR A 165 9.76 -14.02 -6.92
CA TYR A 165 10.38 -14.46 -8.18
C TYR A 165 11.82 -13.95 -8.32
N VAL A 166 12.09 -12.70 -7.94
CA VAL A 166 13.45 -12.14 -7.99
C VAL A 166 14.39 -12.84 -7.00
N ILE A 167 13.92 -13.24 -5.81
CA ILE A 167 14.69 -14.08 -4.89
C ILE A 167 15.12 -15.37 -5.59
N ALA A 168 14.17 -16.08 -6.21
CA ALA A 168 14.46 -17.32 -6.92
C ALA A 168 15.46 -17.09 -8.07
N PHE A 169 15.25 -16.04 -8.88
CA PHE A 169 16.13 -15.68 -9.98
C PHE A 169 17.58 -15.47 -9.53
N TYR A 170 17.81 -14.69 -8.48
CA TYR A 170 19.17 -14.45 -7.98
C TYR A 170 19.77 -15.66 -7.26
N ILE A 171 18.97 -16.54 -6.66
CA ILE A 171 19.47 -17.81 -6.10
C ILE A 171 20.07 -18.69 -7.20
N PHE A 172 19.38 -18.84 -8.33
CA PHE A 172 19.93 -19.59 -9.47
C PHE A 172 21.16 -18.90 -10.05
N ARG A 173 21.11 -17.57 -10.19
CA ARG A 173 22.27 -16.80 -10.68
C ARG A 173 23.51 -16.95 -9.80
N MET A 174 23.32 -16.98 -8.48
CA MET A 174 24.38 -17.27 -7.51
C MET A 174 24.96 -18.68 -7.71
N ALA A 175 24.12 -19.66 -8.03
CA ALA A 175 24.53 -21.01 -8.40
C ALA A 175 25.18 -21.11 -9.80
N GLY A 176 25.25 -20.01 -10.56
CA GLY A 176 25.92 -19.95 -11.86
C GLY A 176 25.12 -20.59 -13.01
N ARG A 177 23.81 -20.81 -12.82
CA ARG A 177 22.90 -21.31 -13.85
C ARG A 177 21.60 -20.53 -13.85
N ASP A 178 20.79 -20.70 -14.88
CA ASP A 178 19.41 -20.22 -14.86
C ASP A 178 18.48 -21.33 -14.33
N GLY A 179 17.42 -20.93 -13.63
CA GLY A 179 16.42 -21.87 -13.11
C GLY A 179 15.43 -22.27 -14.20
N GLY A 180 15.07 -23.55 -14.27
CA GLY A 180 13.93 -23.99 -15.06
C GLY A 180 12.62 -23.39 -14.51
N ASN A 181 11.58 -23.32 -15.35
CA ASN A 181 10.30 -22.68 -14.99
C ASN A 181 9.73 -23.18 -13.64
N TRP A 182 9.62 -24.50 -13.46
CA TRP A 182 9.11 -25.05 -12.20
C TRP A 182 10.10 -24.93 -11.03
N GLU A 183 11.40 -24.95 -11.29
CA GLU A 183 12.40 -24.74 -10.24
C GLU A 183 12.32 -23.32 -9.69
N THR A 184 12.22 -22.31 -10.57
CA THR A 184 12.07 -20.91 -10.18
C THR A 184 10.78 -20.66 -9.42
N LYS A 185 9.66 -21.20 -9.91
CA LYS A 185 8.37 -21.10 -9.20
C LYS A 185 8.40 -21.79 -7.84
N GLY A 186 8.99 -22.99 -7.76
CA GLY A 186 9.12 -23.74 -6.50
C GLY A 186 9.94 -22.98 -5.45
N VAL A 187 11.11 -22.45 -5.83
CA VAL A 187 11.95 -21.64 -4.94
C VAL A 187 11.26 -20.34 -4.54
N ALA A 188 10.54 -19.67 -5.46
CA ALA A 188 9.80 -18.45 -5.17
C ALA A 188 8.68 -18.68 -4.14
N VAL A 189 7.88 -19.74 -4.32
CA VAL A 189 6.84 -20.12 -3.34
C VAL A 189 7.46 -20.51 -2.02
N ALA A 190 8.56 -21.29 -2.00
CA ALA A 190 9.24 -21.65 -0.76
C ALA A 190 9.74 -20.40 0.02
N ALA A 191 10.37 -19.45 -0.68
CA ALA A 191 10.82 -18.20 -0.09
C ALA A 191 9.66 -17.37 0.48
N LEU A 192 8.56 -17.25 -0.28
CA LEU A 192 7.34 -16.58 0.17
C LEU A 192 6.75 -17.25 1.41
N THR A 193 6.63 -18.58 1.42
CA THR A 193 6.11 -19.36 2.54
C THR A 193 6.94 -19.13 3.80
N VAL A 194 8.26 -19.19 3.72
CA VAL A 194 9.14 -18.93 4.87
C VAL A 194 8.90 -17.52 5.43
N VAL A 195 8.79 -16.51 4.57
CA VAL A 195 8.52 -15.14 5.01
C VAL A 195 7.14 -15.02 5.67
N CYS A 196 6.09 -15.56 5.05
CA CYS A 196 4.74 -15.51 5.62
C CYS A 196 4.66 -16.25 6.96
N LEU A 197 5.37 -17.37 7.13
CA LEU A 197 5.46 -18.09 8.40
C LEU A 197 6.14 -17.27 9.49
N ILE A 198 7.23 -16.55 9.16
CA ILE A 198 7.89 -15.62 10.09
C ILE A 198 6.92 -14.50 10.51
N VAL A 199 6.19 -13.93 9.54
CA VAL A 199 5.21 -12.86 9.80
C VAL A 199 4.04 -13.34 10.64
N PHE A 200 3.58 -14.56 10.41
CA PHE A 200 2.54 -15.22 11.21
C PHE A 200 3.02 -15.53 12.62
N ALA A 201 4.25 -16.05 12.77
CA ALA A 201 4.79 -16.48 14.04
C ALA A 201 4.96 -15.34 15.06
N SER A 202 5.38 -14.15 14.61
CA SER A 202 5.57 -13.03 15.53
C SER A 202 5.60 -11.67 14.82
N ASN A 203 4.69 -10.78 15.25
CA ASN A 203 4.71 -9.38 14.83
C ASN A 203 6.05 -8.69 15.20
N LYS A 204 6.49 -8.86 16.46
CA LYS A 204 7.71 -8.23 16.98
C LYS A 204 8.96 -8.67 16.23
N LEU A 205 9.09 -9.97 15.94
CA LEU A 205 10.21 -10.50 15.17
C LEU A 205 10.23 -9.91 13.76
N SER A 206 9.06 -9.83 13.11
CA SER A 206 8.93 -9.30 11.75
C SER A 206 9.35 -7.85 11.64
N LEU A 207 8.93 -7.02 12.60
CA LEU A 207 9.35 -5.61 12.68
C LEU A 207 10.87 -5.50 12.92
N ARG A 208 11.46 -6.34 13.80
CA ARG A 208 12.91 -6.36 14.03
C ARG A 208 13.68 -6.80 12.78
N LEU A 209 13.23 -7.85 12.10
CA LEU A 209 13.83 -8.33 10.84
C LEU A 209 13.73 -7.27 9.75
N SER A 210 12.60 -6.57 9.64
CA SER A 210 12.45 -5.43 8.74
C SER A 210 13.47 -4.33 9.04
N ASN A 211 13.75 -4.04 10.32
CA ASN A 211 14.76 -3.05 10.71
C ASN A 211 16.18 -3.50 10.33
N VAL A 212 16.54 -4.74 10.67
CA VAL A 212 17.86 -5.31 10.35
C VAL A 212 18.09 -5.32 8.83
N LEU A 213 17.12 -5.83 8.06
CA LEU A 213 17.21 -5.85 6.60
C LEU A 213 17.18 -4.44 6.00
N GLY A 214 16.47 -3.50 6.63
CA GLY A 214 16.51 -2.07 6.30
C GLY A 214 17.92 -1.48 6.40
N VAL A 215 18.63 -1.77 7.50
CA VAL A 215 20.04 -1.38 7.67
C VAL A 215 20.92 -2.03 6.59
N VAL A 216 20.76 -3.33 6.34
CA VAL A 216 21.52 -4.05 5.29
C VAL A 216 21.28 -3.46 3.91
N LYS A 217 20.04 -3.06 3.59
CA LYS A 217 19.69 -2.38 2.33
C LYS A 217 20.39 -1.04 2.19
N ILE A 218 20.34 -0.19 3.22
CA ILE A 218 21.06 1.09 3.21
C ILE A 218 22.57 0.86 3.06
N ALA A 219 23.14 -0.09 3.81
CA ALA A 219 24.55 -0.45 3.70
C ALA A 219 24.92 -0.96 2.29
N THR A 220 24.02 -1.71 1.64
CA THR A 220 24.18 -2.17 0.25
C THR A 220 24.25 -1.00 -0.72
N LEU A 221 23.32 -0.04 -0.62
CA LEU A 221 23.31 1.13 -1.51
C LEU A 221 24.53 2.04 -1.23
N LEU A 222 24.95 2.16 0.02
CA LEU A 222 26.18 2.86 0.39
C LEU A 222 27.41 2.15 -0.18
N PHE A 223 27.49 0.82 -0.14
CA PHE A 223 28.57 0.05 -0.75
C PHE A 223 28.65 0.27 -2.27
N ILE A 224 27.51 0.23 -2.97
CA ILE A 224 27.47 0.53 -4.41
C ILE A 224 27.89 1.98 -4.67
N THR A 225 27.42 2.91 -3.84
CA THR A 225 27.80 4.32 -3.93
C THR A 225 29.31 4.49 -3.75
N THR A 226 29.90 4.04 -2.64
CA THR A 226 31.33 4.24 -2.35
C THR A 226 32.23 3.58 -3.39
N THR A 227 31.86 2.41 -3.90
CA THR A 227 32.58 1.78 -5.01
C THR A 227 32.47 2.57 -6.31
N GLY A 228 31.31 3.16 -6.61
CA GLY A 228 31.12 4.05 -7.76
C GLY A 228 31.96 5.33 -7.67
N TRP A 229 32.06 5.92 -6.48
CA TRP A 229 32.96 7.06 -6.23
C TRP A 229 34.43 6.67 -6.40
N ALA A 230 34.82 5.47 -5.94
CA ALA A 230 36.17 4.96 -6.16
C ALA A 230 36.48 4.73 -7.66
N VAL A 231 35.49 4.32 -8.45
CA VAL A 231 35.59 4.21 -9.92
C VAL A 231 35.84 5.59 -10.54
N LEU A 232 35.04 6.61 -10.18
CA LEU A 232 35.24 7.99 -10.64
C LEU A 232 36.59 8.56 -10.20
N GLY A 233 37.06 8.21 -9.00
CA GLY A 233 38.38 8.58 -8.49
C GLY A 233 39.55 7.83 -9.13
N GLY A 234 39.29 6.88 -10.04
CA GLY A 234 40.31 6.16 -10.78
C GLY A 234 40.94 4.96 -10.05
N ALA A 235 40.32 4.46 -8.97
CA ALA A 235 40.79 3.26 -8.28
C ALA A 235 40.64 1.98 -9.12
N PHE A 236 39.75 2.00 -10.12
CA PHE A 236 39.43 0.86 -10.99
C PHE A 236 39.90 1.03 -12.45
N LYS A 237 40.94 1.83 -12.71
CA LYS A 237 41.45 2.12 -14.08
C LYS A 237 41.76 0.88 -14.93
N SER A 238 42.12 -0.24 -14.31
CA SER A 238 42.41 -1.50 -15.02
C SER A 238 41.16 -2.20 -15.56
N ARG A 239 39.97 -1.87 -15.06
CA ARG A 239 38.68 -2.48 -15.46
C ARG A 239 37.74 -1.49 -16.13
N VAL A 240 37.80 -0.22 -15.74
CA VAL A 240 36.98 0.86 -16.30
C VAL A 240 37.91 1.88 -16.95
N ALA A 241 37.99 1.83 -18.28
CA ALA A 241 38.90 2.67 -19.06
C ALA A 241 38.54 4.17 -18.97
N ASP A 242 37.24 4.49 -19.01
CA ASP A 242 36.76 5.87 -18.97
C ASP A 242 35.47 6.03 -18.15
N PRO A 243 35.60 6.25 -16.83
CA PRO A 243 34.47 6.45 -15.92
C PRO A 243 33.57 7.65 -16.24
N HIS A 244 34.07 8.61 -17.01
CA HIS A 244 33.36 9.86 -17.31
C HIS A 244 32.62 9.82 -18.65
N ALA A 245 32.76 8.74 -19.43
CA ALA A 245 32.22 8.60 -20.78
C ALA A 245 30.72 8.93 -20.87
N ASN A 246 29.92 8.36 -19.96
CA ASN A 246 28.47 8.54 -19.95
C ASN A 246 28.02 9.95 -19.51
N PHE A 247 28.89 10.74 -18.90
CA PHE A 247 28.56 12.06 -18.34
C PHE A 247 28.93 13.24 -19.26
N ARG A 248 29.92 13.11 -20.16
CA ARG A 248 30.38 14.23 -21.03
C ARG A 248 29.27 14.80 -21.92
N ASN A 249 28.43 13.92 -22.47
CA ASN A 249 27.28 14.29 -23.29
C ASN A 249 26.00 13.66 -22.71
N ALA A 250 25.73 13.93 -21.43
CA ALA A 250 24.71 13.23 -20.65
C ALA A 250 23.31 13.26 -21.29
N PHE A 251 22.96 14.30 -22.04
CA PHE A 251 21.66 14.45 -22.71
C PHE A 251 21.63 13.96 -24.16
N ASN A 252 22.73 13.39 -24.67
CA ASN A 252 22.76 12.88 -26.03
C ASN A 252 21.88 11.63 -26.19
N GLY A 253 21.07 11.64 -27.25
CA GLY A 253 20.07 10.61 -27.52
C GLY A 253 18.84 10.67 -26.62
N THR A 254 18.54 11.81 -26.00
CA THR A 254 17.27 11.99 -25.27
C THR A 254 16.12 11.61 -26.18
N SER A 255 15.28 10.70 -25.67
CA SER A 255 14.10 10.23 -26.37
C SER A 255 13.16 11.40 -26.64
N LYS A 256 12.60 11.43 -27.85
CA LYS A 256 11.48 12.30 -28.21
C LYS A 256 10.17 11.52 -28.30
N ASP A 257 10.23 10.21 -28.03
CA ASP A 257 9.07 9.34 -28.03
C ASP A 257 8.30 9.50 -26.73
N GLY A 258 7.07 10.02 -26.85
CA GLY A 258 6.16 10.20 -25.71
C GLY A 258 5.88 8.90 -24.97
N TYR A 259 5.85 7.76 -25.68
CA TYR A 259 5.65 6.45 -25.05
C TYR A 259 6.83 6.07 -24.14
N GLY A 260 8.06 6.17 -24.65
CA GLY A 260 9.28 5.87 -23.89
C GLY A 260 9.45 6.76 -22.66
N ILE A 261 9.27 8.08 -22.82
CA ILE A 261 9.28 9.08 -21.75
C ILE A 261 8.26 8.74 -20.67
N SER A 262 7.06 8.29 -21.07
CA SER A 262 6.00 7.97 -20.13
C SER A 262 6.27 6.65 -19.40
N ASN A 263 6.78 5.64 -20.09
CA ASN A 263 7.12 4.34 -19.50
C ASN A 263 8.26 4.46 -18.49
N ALA A 264 9.24 5.33 -18.74
CA ALA A 264 10.26 5.67 -17.75
C ALA A 264 9.65 6.26 -16.46
N LEU A 265 8.58 7.06 -16.57
CA LEU A 265 7.90 7.64 -15.40
C LEU A 265 7.08 6.58 -14.63
N VAL A 266 6.48 5.60 -15.31
CA VAL A 266 5.86 4.44 -14.64
C VAL A 266 6.91 3.65 -13.84
N ASN A 267 8.08 3.38 -14.43
CA ASN A 267 9.17 2.67 -13.77
C ASN A 267 9.76 3.45 -12.59
N ILE A 268 9.82 4.78 -12.67
CA ILE A 268 10.28 5.58 -11.53
C ILE A 268 9.27 5.57 -10.39
N ILE A 269 7.97 5.70 -10.67
CA ILE A 269 6.92 5.63 -9.66
C ILE A 269 6.94 4.26 -8.98
N PHE A 270 7.10 3.18 -9.74
CA PHE A 270 7.28 1.83 -9.19
C PHE A 270 8.51 1.74 -8.26
N SER A 271 9.62 2.37 -8.63
CA SER A 271 10.88 2.32 -7.86
C SER A 271 10.78 3.02 -6.50
N TYR A 272 9.92 4.04 -6.39
CA TYR A 272 9.61 4.74 -5.12
C TYR A 272 8.36 4.20 -4.41
N GLY A 273 7.74 3.13 -4.94
CA GLY A 273 6.57 2.51 -4.35
C GLY A 273 6.84 2.03 -2.92
N GLY A 274 5.88 2.24 -2.01
CA GLY A 274 6.01 1.81 -0.61
C GLY A 274 6.48 2.87 0.38
N SER A 275 6.63 4.13 -0.04
CA SER A 275 6.93 5.27 0.85
C SER A 275 5.91 5.52 1.95
N THR A 276 4.71 4.96 1.80
CA THR A 276 3.57 5.13 2.71
C THR A 276 3.25 3.88 3.53
N MET A 277 4.10 2.84 3.49
CA MET A 277 3.79 1.55 4.11
C MET A 277 3.55 1.64 5.63
N ALA A 278 4.31 2.48 6.34
CA ALA A 278 4.15 2.66 7.78
C ALA A 278 2.79 3.26 8.20
N PHE A 279 2.10 3.98 7.30
CA PHE A 279 0.76 4.54 7.58
C PHE A 279 -0.30 3.45 7.78
N ASN A 280 -0.10 2.27 7.20
CA ASN A 280 -0.98 1.11 7.44
C ASN A 280 -0.94 0.63 8.90
N LEU A 281 0.05 1.06 9.69
CA LEU A 281 0.22 0.68 11.08
C LEU A 281 -0.04 1.86 12.04
N SER A 282 -0.82 2.87 11.64
CA SER A 282 -0.98 4.12 12.41
C SER A 282 -1.40 3.89 13.88
N ASN A 283 -2.26 2.91 14.17
CA ASN A 283 -2.65 2.63 15.57
C ASN A 283 -1.57 1.88 16.38
N GLU A 284 -0.57 1.27 15.73
CA GLU A 284 0.58 0.63 16.38
C GLU A 284 1.72 1.63 16.67
N VAL A 285 1.62 2.87 16.18
CA VAL A 285 2.64 3.92 16.28
C VAL A 285 2.31 4.88 17.41
N LYS A 286 3.26 5.09 18.33
CA LYS A 286 3.13 6.15 19.35
C LYS A 286 3.30 7.53 18.75
N ASN A 287 2.39 8.46 19.06
CA ASN A 287 2.32 9.81 18.50
C ASN A 287 2.37 9.79 16.96
N PRO A 288 1.39 9.15 16.29
CA PRO A 288 1.48 8.74 14.89
C PRO A 288 1.75 9.90 13.93
N VAL A 289 1.07 11.05 14.09
CA VAL A 289 1.24 12.21 13.18
C VAL A 289 2.70 12.68 13.16
N ARG A 290 3.32 12.85 14.33
CA ARG A 290 4.72 13.30 14.41
C ARG A 290 5.69 12.20 13.94
N THR A 291 5.49 10.97 14.41
CA THR A 291 6.40 9.86 14.14
C THR A 291 6.38 9.46 12.67
N LEU A 292 5.20 9.28 12.07
CA LEU A 292 5.03 8.97 10.65
C LEU A 292 5.48 10.14 9.78
N GLY A 293 5.14 11.38 10.16
CA GLY A 293 5.57 12.55 9.41
C GLY A 293 7.08 12.68 9.31
N LEU A 294 7.82 12.47 10.40
CA LEU A 294 9.29 12.55 10.38
C LEU A 294 9.91 11.33 9.68
N SER A 295 9.46 10.11 10.02
CA SER A 295 10.06 8.88 9.49
C SER A 295 9.78 8.66 8.00
N ALA A 296 8.59 8.99 7.50
CA ALA A 296 8.27 8.87 6.07
C ALA A 296 9.05 9.89 5.22
N ASN A 297 9.08 11.16 5.63
CA ASN A 297 9.87 12.18 4.91
C ASN A 297 11.37 11.86 4.92
N ALA A 298 11.91 11.41 6.07
CA ALA A 298 13.30 10.97 6.15
C ALA A 298 13.56 9.75 5.26
N GLY A 299 12.66 8.75 5.29
CA GLY A 299 12.78 7.54 4.47
C GLY A 299 12.82 7.83 2.97
N VAL A 300 11.90 8.68 2.49
CA VAL A 300 11.85 9.08 1.07
C VAL A 300 13.11 9.85 0.68
N THR A 301 13.56 10.80 1.51
CA THR A 301 14.73 11.64 1.22
C THR A 301 16.04 10.82 1.23
N ILE A 302 16.24 9.95 2.22
CA ILE A 302 17.40 9.05 2.28
C ILE A 302 17.42 8.12 1.05
N THR A 303 16.26 7.54 0.72
CA THR A 303 16.13 6.64 -0.44
C THR A 303 16.44 7.37 -1.74
N PHE A 304 15.93 8.58 -1.93
CA PHE A 304 16.22 9.42 -3.10
C PHE A 304 17.73 9.68 -3.25
N LEU A 305 18.39 10.15 -2.18
CA LEU A 305 19.83 10.45 -2.23
C LEU A 305 20.63 9.19 -2.62
N LEU A 306 20.32 8.06 -2.00
CA LEU A 306 21.00 6.80 -2.30
C LEU A 306 20.69 6.29 -3.72
N TYR A 307 19.45 6.41 -4.18
CA TYR A 307 19.07 6.02 -5.55
C TYR A 307 19.79 6.85 -6.59
N LEU A 308 19.85 8.16 -6.41
CA LEU A 308 20.57 9.04 -7.33
C LEU A 308 22.05 8.67 -7.38
N LEU A 309 22.68 8.48 -6.22
CA LEU A 309 24.09 8.11 -6.10
C LEU A 309 24.41 6.72 -6.68
N VAL A 310 23.52 5.75 -6.49
CA VAL A 310 23.63 4.40 -7.08
C VAL A 310 23.51 4.46 -8.61
N ASN A 311 22.61 5.26 -9.15
CA ASN A 311 22.52 5.43 -10.61
C ASN A 311 23.77 6.09 -11.18
N VAL A 312 24.33 7.10 -10.49
CA VAL A 312 25.63 7.68 -10.85
C VAL A 312 26.73 6.61 -10.81
N ALA A 313 26.76 5.75 -9.80
CA ALA A 313 27.71 4.64 -9.72
C ALA A 313 27.57 3.67 -10.91
N TYR A 314 26.35 3.28 -11.27
CA TYR A 314 26.08 2.43 -12.42
C TYR A 314 26.56 3.07 -13.73
N PHE A 315 26.26 4.35 -13.95
CA PHE A 315 26.69 5.06 -15.15
C PHE A 315 28.21 5.35 -15.16
N ALA A 316 28.88 5.39 -14.01
CA ALA A 316 30.33 5.52 -13.96
C ALA A 316 31.06 4.22 -14.30
N ALA A 317 30.53 3.07 -13.83
CA ALA A 317 31.20 1.79 -14.00
C ALA A 317 30.86 1.09 -15.33
N VAL A 318 29.62 1.21 -15.81
CA VAL A 318 29.11 0.41 -16.93
C VAL A 318 28.77 1.31 -18.14
N PRO A 319 29.27 1.02 -19.35
CA PRO A 319 28.90 1.73 -20.56
C PRO A 319 27.38 1.74 -20.80
N LYS A 320 26.83 2.89 -21.25
CA LYS A 320 25.40 3.08 -21.54
C LYS A 320 24.79 1.94 -22.38
N ALA A 321 25.49 1.51 -23.44
CA ALA A 321 25.02 0.46 -24.34
C ALA A 321 24.80 -0.89 -23.64
N LEU A 322 25.66 -1.26 -22.67
CA LEU A 322 25.55 -2.50 -21.93
C LEU A 322 24.41 -2.45 -20.90
N ILE A 323 24.17 -1.29 -20.28
CA ILE A 323 23.04 -1.08 -19.37
C ILE A 323 21.71 -1.22 -20.12
N LEU A 324 21.62 -0.73 -21.35
CA LEU A 324 20.41 -0.86 -22.17
C LEU A 324 20.06 -2.33 -22.48
N THR A 325 21.06 -3.21 -22.53
CA THR A 325 20.87 -4.66 -22.79
C THR A 325 20.78 -5.50 -21.52
N SER A 326 20.97 -4.93 -20.33
CA SER A 326 21.11 -5.72 -19.08
C SER A 326 19.80 -6.21 -18.47
N ASN A 327 18.64 -5.75 -18.96
CA ASN A 327 17.32 -6.11 -18.43
C ASN A 327 17.30 -6.02 -16.88
N GLN A 328 16.90 -7.09 -16.19
CA GLN A 328 16.83 -7.17 -14.72
C GLN A 328 18.17 -7.41 -14.01
N THR A 329 19.30 -7.36 -14.72
CA THR A 329 20.62 -7.74 -14.17
C THR A 329 21.57 -6.57 -13.95
N THR A 330 21.08 -5.32 -13.91
CA THR A 330 21.93 -4.12 -13.79
C THR A 330 22.90 -4.20 -12.60
N ALA A 331 22.43 -4.67 -11.44
CA ALA A 331 23.29 -4.87 -10.27
C ALA A 331 24.37 -5.95 -10.48
N PHE A 332 24.02 -7.08 -11.09
CA PHE A 332 24.97 -8.16 -11.38
C PHE A 332 26.02 -7.68 -12.40
N LEU A 333 25.59 -6.97 -13.44
CA LEU A 333 26.47 -6.39 -14.45
C LEU A 333 27.45 -5.37 -13.84
N TYR A 334 26.97 -4.55 -12.91
CA TYR A 334 27.83 -3.63 -12.16
C TYR A 334 28.91 -4.39 -11.38
N PHE A 335 28.52 -5.41 -10.60
CA PHE A 335 29.45 -6.19 -9.80
C PHE A 335 30.45 -6.98 -10.65
N SER A 336 30.02 -7.57 -11.77
CA SER A 336 30.91 -8.33 -12.65
C SER A 336 31.89 -7.44 -13.43
N THR A 337 31.52 -6.17 -13.65
CA THR A 337 32.41 -5.18 -14.27
C THR A 337 33.53 -4.75 -13.31
N LEU A 338 33.19 -4.49 -12.04
CA LEU A 338 34.16 -4.00 -11.04
C LEU A 338 34.99 -5.07 -10.37
N PHE A 339 34.41 -6.25 -10.15
CA PHE A 339 35.04 -7.35 -9.44
C PHE A 339 35.25 -8.56 -10.35
N SER A 340 35.48 -9.74 -9.78
CA SER A 340 35.48 -11.00 -10.52
C SER A 340 34.07 -11.55 -10.67
N GLU A 341 33.85 -12.44 -11.64
CA GLU A 341 32.56 -13.13 -11.80
C GLU A 341 32.17 -13.91 -10.53
N ARG A 342 33.15 -14.52 -9.85
CA ARG A 342 32.94 -15.21 -8.56
C ARG A 342 32.44 -14.24 -7.49
N ALA A 343 33.05 -13.07 -7.37
CA ALA A 343 32.61 -12.05 -6.43
C ALA A 343 31.21 -11.52 -6.79
N ALA A 344 30.92 -11.32 -8.08
CA ALA A 344 29.60 -10.89 -8.54
C ALA A 344 28.50 -11.91 -8.17
N LYS A 345 28.78 -13.22 -8.31
CA LYS A 345 27.87 -14.30 -7.86
C LYS A 345 27.64 -14.29 -6.35
N VAL A 346 28.64 -13.97 -5.53
CA VAL A 346 28.44 -13.85 -4.08
C VAL A 346 27.62 -12.59 -3.75
N LEU A 347 27.91 -11.47 -4.41
CA LEU A 347 27.24 -10.19 -4.17
C LEU A 347 25.76 -10.18 -4.59
N THR A 348 25.26 -11.16 -5.34
CA THR A 348 23.82 -11.31 -5.59
C THR A 348 23.01 -11.64 -4.33
N ILE A 349 23.68 -12.01 -3.23
CA ILE A 349 23.01 -12.12 -1.92
C ILE A 349 22.38 -10.79 -1.48
N LEU A 350 22.92 -9.65 -1.91
CA LEU A 350 22.44 -8.33 -1.51
C LEU A 350 21.04 -8.03 -2.12
N PRO A 351 20.82 -8.18 -3.45
CA PRO A 351 19.47 -8.19 -4.02
C PRO A 351 18.51 -9.20 -3.38
N ILE A 352 18.97 -10.41 -3.03
CA ILE A 352 18.13 -11.42 -2.35
C ILE A 352 17.66 -10.91 -1.00
N LEU A 353 18.56 -10.45 -0.13
CA LEU A 353 18.22 -9.89 1.19
C LEU A 353 17.32 -8.65 1.06
N SER A 354 17.55 -7.84 0.03
CA SER A 354 16.67 -6.71 -0.28
C SER A 354 15.26 -7.17 -0.62
N ALA A 355 15.10 -8.12 -1.54
CA ALA A 355 13.78 -8.64 -1.90
C ALA A 355 13.08 -9.29 -0.69
N THR A 356 13.79 -10.05 0.14
CA THR A 356 13.24 -10.64 1.39
C THR A 356 12.75 -9.56 2.35
N GLY A 357 13.55 -8.51 2.59
CA GLY A 357 13.14 -7.41 3.46
C GLY A 357 11.94 -6.63 2.92
N ASN A 358 11.79 -6.57 1.59
CA ASN A 358 10.61 -5.97 0.96
C ASN A 358 9.36 -6.83 1.21
N ILE A 359 9.43 -8.15 1.03
CA ILE A 359 8.29 -9.05 1.30
C ILE A 359 7.90 -8.99 2.78
N ILE A 360 8.85 -8.98 3.72
CA ILE A 360 8.54 -8.87 5.16
C ILE A 360 7.81 -7.56 5.46
N ALA A 361 8.39 -6.41 5.10
CA ALA A 361 7.79 -5.09 5.35
C ALA A 361 6.44 -4.92 4.65
N GLY A 362 6.37 -5.37 3.39
CA GLY A 362 5.16 -5.34 2.57
C GLY A 362 4.05 -6.22 3.14
N THR A 363 4.34 -7.45 3.54
CA THR A 363 3.36 -8.36 4.16
C THR A 363 2.85 -7.79 5.49
N VAL A 364 3.75 -7.24 6.31
CA VAL A 364 3.38 -6.60 7.56
C VAL A 364 2.36 -5.48 7.32
N GLY A 365 2.64 -4.50 6.46
CA GLY A 365 1.66 -3.41 6.24
C GLY A 365 0.42 -3.84 5.46
N HIS A 366 0.57 -4.71 4.46
CA HIS A 366 -0.55 -5.20 3.67
C HIS A 366 -1.58 -5.97 4.51
N THR A 367 -1.12 -6.77 5.48
CA THR A 367 -2.02 -7.52 6.37
C THR A 367 -2.85 -6.62 7.29
N ARG A 368 -2.37 -5.43 7.65
CA ARG A 368 -3.17 -4.45 8.42
C ARG A 368 -4.26 -3.86 7.56
N MET A 369 -3.94 -3.59 6.30
CA MET A 369 -4.89 -3.08 5.32
C MET A 369 -6.01 -4.09 5.06
N VAL A 370 -5.69 -5.37 4.84
CA VAL A 370 -6.69 -6.45 4.68
C VAL A 370 -7.49 -6.66 5.97
N ARG A 371 -6.85 -6.66 7.15
CA ARG A 371 -7.55 -6.74 8.44
C ARG A 371 -8.54 -5.60 8.62
N GLU A 372 -8.13 -4.37 8.30
CA GLU A 372 -8.99 -3.19 8.44
C GLU A 372 -10.19 -3.25 7.48
N VAL A 373 -10.01 -3.77 6.26
CA VAL A 373 -11.14 -4.10 5.37
C VAL A 373 -12.10 -5.08 6.06
N GLY A 374 -11.58 -6.14 6.68
CA GLY A 374 -12.38 -7.09 7.46
C GLY A 374 -13.14 -6.45 8.62
N ARG A 375 -12.52 -5.49 9.31
CA ARG A 375 -13.14 -4.74 10.42
C ARG A 375 -14.31 -3.86 10.00
N GLN A 376 -14.48 -3.58 8.72
CA GLN A 376 -15.67 -2.88 8.20
C GLN A 376 -16.90 -3.79 8.12
N GLY A 377 -16.76 -5.10 8.36
CA GLY A 377 -17.87 -6.07 8.28
C GLY A 377 -18.31 -6.44 6.87
N VAL A 378 -17.60 -5.95 5.84
CA VAL A 378 -17.96 -6.15 4.42
C VAL A 378 -17.47 -7.47 3.86
N LEU A 379 -16.59 -8.18 4.57
CA LEU A 379 -16.10 -9.50 4.19
C LEU A 379 -16.89 -10.62 4.86
N PRO A 380 -17.14 -11.74 4.17
CA PRO A 380 -17.72 -12.92 4.80
C PRO A 380 -16.77 -13.45 5.87
N PHE A 381 -17.32 -14.09 6.90
CA PHE A 381 -16.56 -14.59 8.05
C PHE A 381 -15.74 -13.50 8.74
N THR A 382 -16.36 -12.37 9.08
CA THR A 382 -15.70 -11.19 9.68
C THR A 382 -14.68 -11.54 10.77
N LYS A 383 -15.03 -12.45 11.69
CA LYS A 383 -14.14 -12.88 12.78
C LYS A 383 -12.79 -13.43 12.29
N PHE A 384 -12.75 -14.13 11.16
CA PHE A 384 -11.52 -14.67 10.56
C PHE A 384 -10.54 -13.56 10.11
N TRP A 385 -11.07 -12.45 9.60
CA TRP A 385 -10.26 -11.34 9.11
C TRP A 385 -9.80 -10.40 10.23
N VAL A 386 -10.65 -10.21 11.23
CA VAL A 386 -10.42 -9.25 12.34
C VAL A 386 -9.51 -9.84 13.41
N SER A 387 -9.60 -11.15 13.66
CA SER A 387 -8.86 -11.83 14.72
C SER A 387 -7.33 -11.74 14.53
N THR A 388 -6.65 -11.63 15.67
CA THR A 388 -5.19 -11.69 15.85
C THR A 388 -4.75 -12.91 16.67
N TYR A 389 -5.69 -13.70 17.18
CA TYR A 389 -5.45 -14.95 17.88
C TYR A 389 -4.86 -16.03 16.93
N PRO A 390 -3.96 -16.92 17.41
CA PRO A 390 -3.39 -17.01 18.76
C PRO A 390 -2.11 -16.20 18.99
N LEU A 391 -1.43 -15.76 17.93
CA LEU A 391 -0.04 -15.28 18.00
C LEU A 391 0.10 -13.75 18.03
N GLY A 392 -1.02 -13.01 18.12
CA GLY A 392 -1.01 -11.55 18.01
C GLY A 392 -0.63 -11.07 16.62
N THR A 393 -1.07 -11.80 15.58
CA THR A 393 -0.84 -11.49 14.17
C THR A 393 -2.13 -11.74 13.37
N PRO A 394 -2.44 -10.97 12.31
CA PRO A 394 -3.69 -11.15 11.56
C PRO A 394 -3.59 -12.37 10.64
N GLY A 395 -3.85 -13.56 11.19
CA GLY A 395 -3.67 -14.84 10.51
C GLY A 395 -4.45 -14.95 9.20
N GLY A 396 -5.73 -14.55 9.19
CA GLY A 396 -6.56 -14.61 7.98
C GLY A 396 -6.05 -13.73 6.84
N ALA A 397 -5.60 -12.52 7.18
CA ALA A 397 -4.98 -11.61 6.20
C ALA A 397 -3.67 -12.19 5.65
N ILE A 398 -2.80 -12.75 6.51
CA ILE A 398 -1.53 -13.37 6.09
C ILE A 398 -1.80 -14.55 5.16
N LEU A 399 -2.76 -15.41 5.51
CA LEU A 399 -3.13 -16.57 4.69
C LEU A 399 -3.61 -16.13 3.31
N SER A 400 -4.52 -15.15 3.23
CA SER A 400 -5.00 -14.64 1.93
C SER A 400 -3.87 -14.07 1.08
N THR A 401 -2.95 -13.30 1.69
CA THR A 401 -1.78 -12.74 1.02
C THR A 401 -0.90 -13.83 0.44
N TRP A 402 -0.65 -14.90 1.21
CA TRP A 402 0.14 -16.04 0.79
C TRP A 402 -0.54 -16.82 -0.34
N VAL A 403 -1.82 -17.17 -0.18
CA VAL A 403 -2.59 -17.94 -1.19
C VAL A 403 -2.60 -17.21 -2.52
N VAL A 404 -2.99 -15.93 -2.54
CA VAL A 404 -3.08 -15.14 -3.78
C VAL A 404 -1.71 -14.97 -4.41
N SER A 405 -0.68 -14.65 -3.62
CA SER A 405 0.68 -14.51 -4.13
C SER A 405 1.24 -15.82 -4.68
N ALA A 406 0.95 -16.96 -4.04
CA ALA A 406 1.35 -18.28 -4.51
C ALA A 406 0.63 -18.67 -5.80
N LEU A 407 -0.67 -18.41 -5.91
CA LEU A 407 -1.44 -18.65 -7.15
C LEU A 407 -0.88 -17.82 -8.32
N VAL A 408 -0.54 -16.55 -8.09
CA VAL A 408 0.08 -15.69 -9.11
C VAL A 408 1.46 -16.18 -9.54
N ILE A 409 2.19 -16.91 -8.67
CA ILE A 409 3.46 -17.56 -9.05
C ILE A 409 3.22 -18.86 -9.84
N ILE A 410 2.27 -19.67 -9.39
CA ILE A 410 2.07 -21.06 -9.88
C ILE A 410 1.28 -21.08 -11.19
N CYS A 411 0.12 -20.43 -11.22
CA CYS A 411 -0.86 -20.56 -12.30
C CYS A 411 -0.41 -19.96 -13.64
N PRO A 412 0.17 -18.75 -13.71
CA PRO A 412 0.51 -18.13 -14.99
C PRO A 412 1.73 -18.80 -15.62
N PRO A 413 1.75 -19.02 -16.95
CA PRO A 413 2.99 -19.35 -17.64
C PRO A 413 4.06 -18.27 -17.41
N ALA A 414 5.33 -18.70 -17.29
CA ALA A 414 6.44 -17.76 -17.18
C ALA A 414 6.55 -16.89 -18.44
N GLY A 415 7.08 -15.68 -18.28
CA GLY A 415 7.21 -14.70 -19.36
C GLY A 415 6.02 -13.75 -19.42
N SER A 416 5.41 -13.63 -20.61
CA SER A 416 4.41 -12.60 -20.91
C SER A 416 3.17 -12.65 -20.00
N ALA A 417 2.63 -13.83 -19.73
CA ALA A 417 1.43 -13.99 -18.92
C ALA A 417 1.67 -13.59 -17.46
N PHE A 418 2.84 -13.92 -16.90
CA PHE A 418 3.24 -13.47 -15.57
C PHE A 418 3.36 -11.94 -15.52
N ASN A 419 4.07 -11.35 -16.49
CA ASN A 419 4.21 -9.89 -16.58
C ASN A 419 2.85 -9.18 -16.71
N PHE A 420 1.91 -9.78 -17.45
CA PHE A 420 0.55 -9.25 -17.62
C PHE A 420 -0.17 -9.17 -16.28
N ILE A 421 -0.12 -10.24 -15.49
CA ILE A 421 -0.77 -10.27 -14.18
C ILE A 421 -0.11 -9.28 -13.22
N LEU A 422 1.22 -9.17 -13.22
CA LEU A 422 1.91 -8.15 -12.43
C LEU A 422 1.46 -6.73 -12.81
N ALA A 423 1.20 -6.48 -14.10
CA ALA A 423 0.72 -5.18 -14.56
C ALA A 423 -0.74 -4.88 -14.21
N LEU A 424 -1.58 -5.90 -13.94
CA LEU A 424 -2.98 -5.72 -13.56
C LEU A 424 -3.14 -4.89 -12.28
N GLN A 425 -2.20 -4.99 -11.33
CA GLN A 425 -2.33 -4.26 -10.06
C GLN A 425 -2.22 -2.73 -10.23
N ASN A 426 -1.47 -2.28 -11.24
CA ASN A 426 -1.03 -0.89 -11.33
C ASN A 426 -2.21 0.06 -11.59
N TYR A 427 -3.12 -0.33 -12.48
CA TYR A 427 -4.22 0.54 -12.89
C TYR A 427 -5.21 0.78 -11.73
N PRO A 428 -5.74 -0.26 -11.05
CA PRO A 428 -6.62 -0.02 -9.91
C PRO A 428 -5.91 0.66 -8.75
N ASN A 429 -4.63 0.35 -8.48
CA ASN A 429 -3.87 1.04 -7.44
C ASN A 429 -3.84 2.55 -7.67
N SER A 430 -3.48 3.00 -8.87
CA SER A 430 -3.52 4.43 -9.22
C SER A 430 -4.92 5.01 -9.19
N LEU A 431 -5.95 4.22 -9.52
CA LEU A 431 -7.36 4.65 -9.44
C LEU A 431 -7.76 4.94 -7.99
N PHE A 432 -7.50 4.02 -7.07
CA PHE A 432 -7.81 4.21 -5.65
C PHE A 432 -6.99 5.32 -5.00
N LEU A 433 -5.71 5.48 -5.37
CA LEU A 433 -4.89 6.61 -4.92
C LEU A 433 -5.40 7.95 -5.44
N ALA A 434 -5.88 8.00 -6.69
CA ALA A 434 -6.53 9.20 -7.24
C ALA A 434 -7.81 9.54 -6.46
N PHE A 435 -8.67 8.56 -6.22
CA PHE A 435 -9.88 8.75 -5.40
C PHE A 435 -9.56 9.16 -3.97
N MET A 436 -8.56 8.56 -3.34
CA MET A 436 -8.12 8.95 -1.99
C MET A 436 -7.65 10.41 -1.97
N THR A 437 -6.87 10.83 -2.98
CA THR A 437 -6.38 12.20 -3.09
C THR A 437 -7.51 13.20 -3.35
N LEU A 438 -8.50 12.84 -4.18
CA LEU A 438 -9.74 13.62 -4.35
C LEU A 438 -10.56 13.65 -3.06
N GLY A 439 -10.60 12.52 -2.36
CA GLY A 439 -11.29 12.31 -1.09
C GLY A 439 -10.77 13.24 0.01
N LEU A 440 -9.48 13.58 0.01
CA LEU A 440 -8.94 14.58 0.92
C LEU A 440 -9.63 15.94 0.80
N PHE A 441 -9.95 16.39 -0.43
CA PHE A 441 -10.71 17.63 -0.63
C PHE A 441 -12.14 17.51 -0.12
N LEU A 442 -12.77 16.34 -0.27
CA LEU A 442 -14.11 16.06 0.27
C LEU A 442 -14.11 16.09 1.80
N ILE A 443 -13.14 15.44 2.45
CA ILE A 443 -12.98 15.45 3.90
C ILE A 443 -12.81 16.88 4.41
N ARG A 444 -11.93 17.68 3.79
CA ARG A 444 -11.76 19.11 4.12
C ARG A 444 -13.10 19.86 4.05
N ARG A 445 -13.91 19.63 3.02
CA ARG A 445 -15.20 20.29 2.80
C ARG A 445 -16.26 19.82 3.80
N GLN A 446 -16.37 18.51 4.04
CA GLN A 446 -17.32 17.91 4.96
C GLN A 446 -17.07 18.38 6.39
N ARG A 447 -15.81 18.33 6.85
CA ARG A 447 -15.42 18.79 8.19
C ARG A 447 -15.65 20.28 8.38
N ALA A 448 -15.34 21.11 7.38
CA ALA A 448 -15.62 22.55 7.43
C ALA A 448 -17.12 22.85 7.53
N ARG A 449 -17.97 22.09 6.80
CA ARG A 449 -19.44 22.21 6.90
C ARG A 449 -20.00 21.77 8.25
N ALA A 450 -19.37 20.78 8.87
CA ALA A 450 -19.75 20.27 10.19
C ALA A 450 -19.16 21.09 11.36
N GLY A 451 -18.39 22.16 11.09
CA GLY A 451 -17.76 22.97 12.14
C GLY A 451 -16.67 22.24 12.94
N LEU A 452 -16.12 21.14 12.40
CA LEU A 452 -15.11 20.32 13.07
C LEU A 452 -13.72 20.97 13.02
N PRO A 453 -12.85 20.69 14.02
CA PRO A 453 -11.50 21.23 14.03
C PRO A 453 -10.69 20.79 12.81
N ARG A 454 -9.75 21.66 12.42
CA ARG A 454 -8.77 21.39 11.37
C ARG A 454 -7.82 20.27 11.80
N SER A 455 -7.21 19.61 10.81
CA SER A 455 -6.15 18.65 11.05
C SER A 455 -4.93 19.31 11.70
N SER A 456 -4.18 18.53 12.47
CA SER A 456 -2.90 18.96 13.04
C SER A 456 -1.80 19.15 11.98
N TYR A 457 -1.92 18.46 10.84
CA TYR A 457 -1.08 18.66 9.66
C TYR A 457 -1.95 18.95 8.43
N ARG A 458 -1.55 19.92 7.61
CA ARG A 458 -2.27 20.26 6.38
C ARG A 458 -1.30 20.44 5.21
N SER A 459 -1.46 19.62 4.19
CA SER A 459 -0.72 19.71 2.94
C SER A 459 -1.11 20.96 2.15
N TRP A 460 -0.13 21.53 1.47
CA TRP A 460 -0.39 22.66 0.59
C TRP A 460 -1.17 22.17 -0.63
N THR A 461 -2.18 22.92 -1.05
CA THR A 461 -3.10 22.51 -2.13
C THR A 461 -2.35 22.15 -3.42
N PHE A 462 -1.32 22.91 -3.79
CA PHE A 462 -0.54 22.63 -5.00
C PHE A 462 0.20 21.27 -4.94
N VAL A 463 0.65 20.84 -3.76
CA VAL A 463 1.27 19.52 -3.55
C VAL A 463 0.24 18.41 -3.74
N VAL A 464 -0.97 18.59 -3.21
CA VAL A 464 -2.08 17.64 -3.39
C VAL A 464 -2.49 17.54 -4.86
N VAL A 465 -2.58 18.67 -5.56
CA VAL A 465 -2.88 18.72 -7.01
C VAL A 465 -1.77 18.08 -7.83
N PHE A 466 -0.50 18.29 -7.46
CA PHE A 466 0.64 17.65 -8.12
C PHE A 466 0.60 16.13 -7.96
N TYR A 467 0.33 15.63 -6.76
CA TYR A 467 0.19 14.19 -6.53
C TYR A 467 -1.01 13.60 -7.30
N LEU A 468 -2.15 14.31 -7.31
CA LEU A 468 -3.32 13.92 -8.10
C LEU A 468 -3.00 13.86 -9.60
N ALA A 469 -2.26 14.85 -10.12
CA ALA A 469 -1.83 14.87 -11.52
C ALA A 469 -0.94 13.66 -11.85
N ALA A 470 -0.06 13.25 -10.93
CA ALA A 470 0.74 12.04 -11.10
C ALA A 470 -0.12 10.76 -11.13
N GLN A 471 -1.17 10.66 -10.30
CA GLN A 471 -2.10 9.52 -10.36
C GLN A 471 -2.95 9.53 -11.64
N VAL A 472 -3.44 10.69 -12.08
CA VAL A 472 -4.15 10.84 -13.36
C VAL A 472 -3.25 10.46 -14.53
N PHE A 473 -1.98 10.86 -14.49
CA PHE A 473 -0.99 10.45 -15.49
C PHE A 473 -0.87 8.92 -15.57
N MET A 474 -0.80 8.22 -14.43
CA MET A 474 -0.75 6.76 -14.38
C MET A 474 -2.02 6.08 -14.91
N LEU A 475 -3.16 6.77 -14.88
CA LEU A 475 -4.43 6.28 -15.44
C LEU A 475 -4.54 6.52 -16.96
N VAL A 476 -3.91 7.58 -17.48
CA VAL A 476 -3.98 7.96 -18.90
C VAL A 476 -2.89 7.27 -19.72
N MET A 477 -1.68 7.15 -19.17
CA MET A 477 -0.51 6.65 -19.88
C MET A 477 -0.69 5.23 -20.47
N PRO A 478 -1.29 4.25 -19.77
CA PRO A 478 -1.45 2.90 -20.32
C PRO A 478 -2.29 2.82 -21.60
N TRP A 479 -3.00 3.91 -21.96
CA TRP A 479 -3.78 4.03 -23.18
C TRP A 479 -3.00 4.60 -24.36
N VAL A 480 -1.76 5.07 -24.15
CA VAL A 480 -0.88 5.56 -25.21
C VAL A 480 -0.22 4.36 -25.91
N PRO A 481 -0.41 4.19 -27.23
CA PRO A 481 0.11 3.04 -27.95
C PRO A 481 1.64 3.07 -28.06
N PRO A 482 2.31 1.90 -28.05
CA PRO A 482 3.74 1.80 -28.31
C PRO A 482 4.06 2.20 -29.75
N SER A 483 5.19 2.87 -29.95
CA SER A 483 5.71 3.25 -31.27
C SER A 483 6.00 2.04 -32.18
N ALA A 484 6.33 0.89 -31.59
CA ALA A 484 6.57 -0.37 -32.31
C ALA A 484 5.31 -1.17 -32.67
N GLY A 485 4.11 -0.65 -32.38
CA GLY A 485 2.82 -1.25 -32.75
C GLY A 485 1.97 -1.74 -31.58
N ILE A 486 0.71 -2.10 -31.86
CA ILE A 486 -0.33 -2.38 -30.84
C ILE A 486 0.02 -3.60 -29.96
N ASN A 487 0.77 -4.57 -30.49
CA ASN A 487 1.20 -5.76 -29.77
C ASN A 487 2.62 -5.67 -29.20
N ALA A 488 3.29 -4.52 -29.33
CA ALA A 488 4.63 -4.30 -28.83
C ALA A 488 4.66 -3.98 -27.32
N SER A 489 3.95 -4.79 -26.54
CA SER A 489 3.94 -4.73 -25.08
C SER A 489 4.83 -5.82 -24.49
N SER A 490 5.14 -5.73 -23.19
CA SER A 490 5.86 -6.77 -22.45
C SER A 490 5.09 -8.10 -22.36
N PHE A 491 3.83 -8.13 -22.82
CA PHE A 491 2.97 -9.31 -22.86
C PHE A 491 2.87 -9.96 -24.25
N GLY A 492 3.36 -9.30 -25.31
CA GLY A 492 3.28 -9.81 -26.68
C GLY A 492 1.89 -9.78 -27.31
N PHE A 493 0.94 -9.09 -26.69
CA PHE A 493 -0.40 -8.79 -27.21
C PHE A 493 -0.78 -7.34 -26.89
N LEU A 494 -2.05 -6.98 -27.09
CA LEU A 494 -2.59 -5.62 -26.92
C LEU A 494 -2.01 -4.90 -25.68
N TYR A 495 -1.34 -3.77 -25.92
CA TYR A 495 -0.64 -3.02 -24.88
C TYR A 495 -1.53 -2.56 -23.72
N ALA A 496 -2.78 -2.18 -23.99
CA ALA A 496 -3.74 -1.71 -23.00
C ALA A 496 -4.52 -2.85 -22.33
N ALA A 497 -4.25 -4.12 -22.67
CA ALA A 497 -5.04 -5.25 -22.20
C ALA A 497 -5.08 -5.36 -20.66
N SER A 498 -3.98 -5.03 -19.97
CA SER A 498 -3.95 -5.08 -18.50
C SER A 498 -4.89 -4.02 -17.91
N SER A 499 -4.90 -2.81 -18.47
CA SER A 499 -5.80 -1.74 -18.05
C SER A 499 -7.26 -2.03 -18.36
N ILE A 500 -7.56 -2.58 -19.55
CA ILE A 500 -8.93 -2.99 -19.93
C ILE A 500 -9.43 -4.06 -18.97
N THR A 501 -8.61 -5.08 -18.71
CA THR A 501 -8.95 -6.17 -17.79
C THR A 501 -9.16 -5.64 -16.38
N ALA A 502 -8.28 -4.76 -15.90
CA ALA A 502 -8.41 -4.11 -14.59
C ALA A 502 -9.72 -3.31 -14.46
N ILE A 503 -10.10 -2.54 -15.48
CA ILE A 503 -11.40 -1.84 -15.51
C ILE A 503 -12.55 -2.85 -15.46
N GLY A 504 -12.48 -3.93 -16.24
CA GLY A 504 -13.47 -5.00 -16.21
C GLY A 504 -13.64 -5.62 -14.83
N LEU A 505 -12.54 -5.84 -14.10
CA LEU A 505 -12.56 -6.35 -12.74
C LEU A 505 -13.19 -5.35 -11.74
N VAL A 506 -12.86 -4.06 -11.85
CA VAL A 506 -13.49 -3.01 -11.01
C VAL A 506 -14.99 -2.89 -11.34
N ALA A 507 -15.38 -2.99 -12.61
CA ALA A 507 -16.78 -2.97 -13.03
C ALA A 507 -17.54 -4.20 -12.50
N LEU A 508 -16.93 -5.39 -12.54
CA LEU A 508 -17.49 -6.61 -11.94
C LEU A 508 -17.70 -6.43 -10.43
N CYS A 509 -16.76 -5.78 -9.74
CA CYS A 509 -16.91 -5.46 -8.32
C CYS A 509 -18.08 -4.51 -8.06
N PHE A 510 -18.27 -3.49 -8.91
CA PHE A 510 -19.44 -2.61 -8.81
C PHE A 510 -20.75 -3.38 -9.03
N VAL A 511 -20.80 -4.30 -10.00
CA VAL A 511 -21.96 -5.17 -10.23
C VAL A 511 -22.24 -6.03 -9.00
N TYR A 512 -21.22 -6.67 -8.42
CA TYR A 512 -21.35 -7.44 -7.19
C TYR A 512 -21.91 -6.60 -6.04
N TYR A 513 -21.36 -5.39 -5.83
CA TYR A 513 -21.84 -4.46 -4.81
C TYR A 513 -23.31 -4.07 -5.04
N ALA A 514 -23.68 -3.73 -6.27
CA ALA A 514 -25.06 -3.34 -6.59
C ALA A 514 -26.04 -4.50 -6.33
N VAL A 515 -25.65 -5.73 -6.69
CA VAL A 515 -26.47 -6.92 -6.40
C VAL A 515 -26.61 -7.11 -4.88
N TRP A 516 -25.50 -7.06 -4.15
CA TRP A 516 -25.47 -7.37 -2.72
C TRP A 516 -26.13 -6.30 -1.83
N VAL A 517 -25.91 -5.01 -2.13
CA VAL A 517 -26.40 -3.89 -1.30
C VAL A 517 -27.72 -3.30 -1.79
N TRP A 518 -28.06 -3.41 -3.08
CA TRP A 518 -29.30 -2.82 -3.61
C TRP A 518 -30.33 -3.87 -4.03
N VAL A 519 -29.92 -4.91 -4.76
CA VAL A 519 -30.89 -5.88 -5.31
C VAL A 519 -31.38 -6.86 -4.25
N LEU A 520 -30.48 -7.55 -3.55
CA LEU A 520 -30.86 -8.54 -2.53
C LEU A 520 -31.68 -7.94 -1.38
N PRO A 521 -31.35 -6.76 -0.81
CA PRO A 521 -32.13 -6.17 0.29
C PRO A 521 -33.54 -5.74 -0.16
N ARG A 522 -33.68 -5.26 -1.41
CA ARG A 522 -34.99 -4.94 -1.99
C ARG A 522 -35.86 -6.18 -2.23
N LEU A 523 -35.27 -7.26 -2.74
CA LEU A 523 -35.98 -8.53 -2.95
C LEU A 523 -36.35 -9.20 -1.62
N GLY A 524 -35.44 -9.18 -0.65
CA GLY A 524 -35.62 -9.79 0.67
C GLY A 524 -36.34 -8.92 1.70
N LYS A 525 -36.72 -7.68 1.35
CA LYS A 525 -37.36 -6.68 2.24
C LYS A 525 -36.62 -6.50 3.57
N TYR A 526 -35.30 -6.35 3.51
CA TYR A 526 -34.43 -6.07 4.65
C TYR A 526 -33.50 -4.89 4.35
N GLU A 527 -32.92 -4.31 5.39
CA GLU A 527 -31.78 -3.39 5.30
C GLU A 527 -30.55 -4.00 5.97
N LEU A 528 -29.37 -3.62 5.49
CA LEU A 528 -28.11 -3.96 6.15
C LEU A 528 -27.84 -2.95 7.26
N ARG A 529 -27.58 -3.46 8.47
CA ARG A 529 -27.15 -2.67 9.63
C ARG A 529 -25.82 -3.21 10.15
N SER A 530 -24.98 -2.32 10.68
CA SER A 530 -23.74 -2.70 11.33
C SER A 530 -23.99 -2.97 12.81
N ILE A 531 -23.36 -4.02 13.34
CA ILE A 531 -23.21 -4.25 14.78
C ILE A 531 -21.73 -4.21 15.14
N VAL A 532 -21.38 -3.76 16.34
CA VAL A 532 -20.02 -3.84 16.85
C VAL A 532 -19.77 -5.25 17.40
N ILE A 533 -18.66 -5.86 16.99
CA ILE A 533 -18.19 -7.14 17.52
C ILE A 533 -16.91 -6.91 18.33
N HIS A 534 -16.86 -7.54 19.50
CA HIS A 534 -15.69 -7.63 20.36
C HIS A 534 -15.19 -9.08 20.35
N LEU A 535 -13.89 -9.27 20.15
CA LEU A 535 -13.24 -10.58 20.18
C LEU A 535 -12.41 -10.72 21.46
N ASP A 536 -12.23 -11.95 21.93
CA ASP A 536 -11.50 -12.27 23.18
C ASP A 536 -10.04 -11.81 23.18
N ASP A 537 -9.47 -11.58 21.99
CA ASP A 537 -8.10 -11.10 21.81
C ASP A 537 -7.97 -9.56 21.85
N GLY A 538 -9.07 -8.86 22.19
CA GLY A 538 -9.14 -7.40 22.26
C GLY A 538 -9.40 -6.73 20.90
N SER A 539 -9.55 -7.48 19.82
CA SER A 539 -9.90 -6.93 18.50
C SER A 539 -11.35 -6.45 18.47
N VAL A 540 -11.60 -5.34 17.78
CA VAL A 540 -12.95 -4.78 17.63
C VAL A 540 -13.24 -4.50 16.16
N GLY A 541 -14.42 -4.85 15.68
CA GLY A 541 -14.82 -4.58 14.30
C GLY A 541 -16.33 -4.41 14.16
N HIS A 542 -16.79 -4.24 12.93
CA HIS A 542 -18.20 -4.35 12.59
C HIS A 542 -18.51 -5.70 11.95
N SER A 543 -19.73 -6.18 12.16
CA SER A 543 -20.36 -7.21 11.35
C SER A 543 -21.65 -6.65 10.75
N LEU A 544 -21.99 -7.05 9.52
CA LEU A 544 -23.22 -6.62 8.86
C LEU A 544 -24.32 -7.65 9.08
N VAL A 545 -25.44 -7.19 9.64
CA VAL A 545 -26.64 -8.00 9.89
C VAL A 545 -27.79 -7.56 8.99
N ARG A 546 -28.63 -8.52 8.61
CA ARG A 546 -29.85 -8.27 7.83
C ARG A 546 -31.01 -7.99 8.79
N VAL A 547 -31.52 -6.77 8.80
CA VAL A 547 -32.68 -6.38 9.61
C VAL A 547 -33.89 -6.26 8.71
N LYS A 548 -34.95 -7.03 8.96
CA LYS A 548 -36.18 -6.96 8.16
C LYS A 548 -36.77 -5.57 8.28
N ASN A 549 -37.37 -5.07 7.20
CA ASN A 549 -37.95 -3.73 7.17
C ASN A 549 -39.07 -3.53 8.22
N ALA A 550 -39.75 -4.61 8.62
CA ALA A 550 -40.76 -4.57 9.68
C ALA A 550 -40.17 -4.29 11.07
N ASP A 551 -38.96 -4.79 11.32
CA ASP A 551 -38.30 -4.75 12.64
C ASP A 551 -37.28 -3.59 12.73
N LEU A 552 -37.12 -2.82 11.64
CA LEU A 552 -36.12 -1.77 11.51
C LEU A 552 -36.28 -0.67 12.57
N ALA A 553 -37.52 -0.25 12.83
CA ALA A 553 -37.80 0.80 13.81
C ALA A 553 -37.51 0.35 15.24
N GLU A 554 -37.74 -0.93 15.54
CA GLU A 554 -37.39 -1.51 16.84
C GLU A 554 -35.87 -1.64 16.97
N TRP A 555 -35.20 -2.08 15.91
CA TRP A 555 -33.74 -2.19 15.87
C TRP A 555 -33.07 -0.82 16.07
N ASP A 556 -33.51 0.21 15.34
CA ASP A 556 -32.98 1.58 15.41
C ASP A 556 -33.30 2.24 16.78
N ALA A 557 -34.28 1.73 17.54
CA ALA A 557 -34.56 2.17 18.92
C ALA A 557 -33.66 1.49 19.96
N LYS A 558 -33.18 0.27 19.68
CA LYS A 558 -32.33 -0.52 20.58
C LYS A 558 -30.83 -0.32 20.33
N HIS A 559 -30.45 0.19 19.16
CA HIS A 559 -29.04 0.36 18.79
C HIS A 559 -28.70 1.82 18.48
N ASP A 560 -27.48 2.22 18.86
CA ASP A 560 -26.96 3.51 18.47
C ASP A 560 -26.56 3.52 16.98
N PRO A 561 -26.28 4.69 16.38
CA PRO A 561 -25.90 4.76 14.98
C PRO A 561 -24.61 3.99 14.63
N ALA A 562 -23.77 3.65 15.62
CA ALA A 562 -22.56 2.84 15.45
C ALA A 562 -22.85 1.34 15.55
N GLY A 563 -24.07 0.93 15.91
CA GLY A 563 -24.45 -0.46 16.08
C GLY A 563 -24.15 -1.05 17.45
N ASN A 564 -23.96 -0.22 18.49
CA ASN A 564 -23.91 -0.69 19.88
C ASN A 564 -25.33 -0.78 20.46
N SER A 565 -25.59 -1.74 21.34
CA SER A 565 -26.85 -1.79 22.10
C SER A 565 -26.95 -0.59 23.06
N ILE A 566 -28.09 0.11 23.04
CA ILE A 566 -28.42 1.22 23.97
C ILE A 566 -29.04 0.65 25.26
N THR A 567 -29.67 -0.52 25.17
CA THR A 567 -30.41 -1.16 26.26
C THR A 567 -29.65 -2.37 26.80
N SER A 568 -28.56 -2.16 27.54
CA SER A 568 -28.15 -3.00 28.69
C SER A 568 -26.84 -2.50 29.30
N GLY A 569 -26.82 -2.41 30.63
CA GLY A 569 -25.60 -2.38 31.43
C GLY A 569 -25.04 -3.79 31.71
N ASP A 570 -25.44 -4.78 30.91
CA ASP A 570 -25.03 -6.17 31.03
C ASP A 570 -24.60 -6.69 29.65
N GLU A 571 -23.35 -7.15 29.58
CA GLU A 571 -22.69 -7.73 28.40
C GLU A 571 -23.37 -9.03 27.90
N ALA A 572 -24.40 -9.53 28.60
CA ALA A 572 -25.04 -10.81 28.35
C ALA A 572 -26.09 -10.82 27.21
N ASP A 573 -26.69 -9.68 26.87
CA ASP A 573 -27.80 -9.62 25.88
C ASP A 573 -27.34 -9.52 24.41
N GLN A 574 -26.03 -9.41 24.14
CA GLN A 574 -25.51 -9.50 22.77
C GLN A 574 -25.70 -10.89 22.14
N ALA A 575 -26.04 -11.91 22.96
CA ALA A 575 -26.23 -13.28 22.53
C ALA A 575 -27.64 -13.61 22.02
N GLU A 576 -28.66 -12.77 22.27
CA GLU A 576 -30.07 -13.18 22.11
C GLU A 576 -30.82 -12.68 20.86
N PHE A 577 -30.23 -11.78 20.07
CA PHE A 577 -30.72 -11.62 18.70
C PHE A 577 -30.09 -12.68 17.83
N HIS A 578 -30.84 -13.75 17.59
CA HIS A 578 -30.58 -14.74 16.56
C HIS A 578 -29.85 -14.07 15.38
N VAL A 579 -28.56 -14.41 15.27
CA VAL A 579 -27.77 -14.30 14.06
C VAL A 579 -28.49 -15.17 13.02
N VAL A 580 -29.57 -14.65 12.44
CA VAL A 580 -30.26 -15.25 11.31
C VAL A 580 -29.32 -15.01 10.12
N GLU A 581 -28.37 -15.94 9.98
CA GLU A 581 -27.32 -16.00 8.98
C GLU A 581 -26.20 -14.94 9.13
N GLU A 582 -25.20 -15.28 9.96
CA GLU A 582 -23.82 -14.89 9.65
C GLU A 582 -23.57 -15.31 8.19
N LEU A 583 -23.02 -14.40 7.35
CA LEU A 583 -22.82 -14.58 5.92
C LEU A 583 -22.27 -15.98 5.56
N LYS A 584 -23.15 -16.95 5.34
CA LYS A 584 -22.92 -18.17 4.57
C LYS A 584 -23.31 -17.83 3.13
N VAL A 585 -22.42 -17.17 2.41
CA VAL A 585 -22.48 -17.08 0.95
C VAL A 585 -21.21 -17.70 0.41
#